data_AF-A0A3R9XPA7-F1
#
_entry.id   AF-A0A3R9XPA7-F1
#
_cell.length_a   1.000
_cell.length_b   1.000
_cell.length_c   1.000
_cell.angle_alpha   90.00
_cell.angle_beta   90.00
_cell.angle_gamma   90.00
#
_symmetry.space_group_name_H-M   'P 1'
#
loop_
_entity.id
_entity.type
_entity.pdbx_description
1 polymer ?
#
loop_
_entity_poly.entity_id
_entity_poly.type
_entity_poly.pdbx_seq_one_letter_code
_entity_poly.pdbx_strand_id
1 'polypeptide(L)'
;MDAVWSGTWVADRLGVRLEGASGDPGAPRLDELLGLALRRNPKRAHLLVSNVLGKHVPQSPQAVYTAGHGLGERVRALLDASGEDPATAVVLGYAETATGLGHCVADGLGAAPYLHSTRRPVPGLAAAGGFEESHSHATSHLLLPEDPQLLSGSGPLVLVDDEFSTGNTVLNTIRDLHSRNPRTHYVVVALVDVRSPADRERLAAFAAEIGARVDLLALASGTVHLPEGVLARGQALVAEYEQRGAAAARGAAAGAAGGVAAGAAAGLACEAGAAGAAASRPGPGAAVRIRLDWPAALPDGGRHGFTPAHRALLEASLPRLAGQLADALGPEPGRVLVLGSEELMYAPLRLARALEESGAAPEVRFSTTTRSPVLAVDDPGYAIRTRLVFPAHDTPADGPGDRYAYN
;
A
#
# COMPACT_ATOMS: atom_id res chain seq x y z
N MET A 1 -2.88 8.40 28.03
CA MET A 1 -1.65 8.08 27.29
C MET A 1 -2.04 6.97 26.33
N ASP A 2 -2.36 7.34 25.09
CA ASP A 2 -2.64 6.36 24.04
C ASP A 2 -1.36 5.55 23.83
N ALA A 3 -1.41 4.26 24.13
CA ALA A 3 -0.26 3.38 23.98
C ALA A 3 0.11 3.36 22.49
N VAL A 4 1.30 3.85 22.18
CA VAL A 4 1.87 3.83 20.84
C VAL A 4 2.16 2.37 20.49
N TRP A 5 1.68 1.94 19.33
CA TRP A 5 2.01 0.64 18.78
C TRP A 5 3.54 0.46 18.74
N SER A 6 4.08 -0.46 19.54
CA SER A 6 5.52 -0.67 19.67
C SER A 6 6.13 -1.49 18.52
N GLY A 7 5.30 -2.07 17.65
CA GLY A 7 5.73 -3.04 16.65
C GLY A 7 6.13 -4.42 17.21
N THR A 8 6.20 -4.59 18.54
CA THR A 8 6.80 -5.79 19.17
C THR A 8 5.81 -6.91 19.47
N TRP A 9 4.50 -6.69 19.44
CA TRP A 9 3.52 -7.70 19.89
C TRP A 9 3.67 -9.07 19.22
N VAL A 10 3.91 -9.09 17.90
CA VAL A 10 4.17 -10.32 17.14
C VAL A 10 5.59 -10.83 17.39
N ALA A 11 6.57 -9.91 17.47
CA ALA A 11 7.96 -10.25 17.76
C ALA A 11 8.09 -10.99 19.10
N ASP A 12 7.44 -10.50 20.15
CA ASP A 12 7.48 -11.05 21.50
C ASP A 12 6.81 -12.43 21.59
N ARG A 13 5.69 -12.62 20.87
CA ARG A 13 4.93 -13.88 20.91
C ARG A 13 5.49 -14.96 19.99
N LEU A 14 6.04 -14.58 18.85
CA LEU A 14 6.53 -15.53 17.84
C LEU A 14 8.06 -15.64 17.80
N GLY A 15 8.79 -14.73 18.44
CA GLY A 15 10.25 -14.66 18.42
C GLY A 15 10.82 -14.10 17.12
N VAL A 16 10.00 -13.40 16.32
CA VAL A 16 10.44 -12.75 15.07
C VAL A 16 11.31 -11.54 15.44
N ARG A 17 12.47 -11.37 14.81
CA ARG A 17 13.33 -10.21 15.05
C ARG A 17 13.53 -9.40 13.77
N LEU A 18 13.41 -8.09 13.88
CA LEU A 18 13.77 -7.13 12.85
C LEU A 18 15.13 -6.55 13.21
N GLU A 19 16.15 -6.83 12.41
CA GLU A 19 17.50 -6.30 12.61
C GLU A 19 17.80 -5.29 11.51
N GLY A 20 18.01 -4.02 11.87
CA GLY A 20 18.42 -2.98 10.93
C GLY A 20 19.87 -3.16 10.50
N ALA A 21 20.19 -2.84 9.24
CA ALA A 21 21.57 -2.78 8.79
C ALA A 21 22.28 -1.59 9.45
N SER A 22 23.46 -1.81 10.03
CA SER A 22 24.36 -0.75 10.46
C SER A 22 25.02 -0.15 9.22
N GLY A 23 24.78 1.13 8.90
CA GLY A 23 25.47 1.72 7.76
C GLY A 23 25.18 3.17 7.42
N ASP A 24 23.95 3.64 7.61
CA ASP A 24 23.58 5.02 7.29
C ASP A 24 23.03 5.73 8.54
N PRO A 25 23.82 6.61 9.19
CA PRO A 25 23.38 7.37 10.36
C PRO A 25 22.15 8.25 10.12
N GLY A 26 21.82 8.55 8.86
CA GLY A 26 20.65 9.35 8.47
C GLY A 26 19.44 8.52 8.03
N ALA A 27 19.57 7.20 7.90
CA ALA A 27 18.45 6.34 7.52
C ALA A 27 17.51 6.08 8.71
N PRO A 28 16.17 6.07 8.48
CA PRO A 28 15.21 5.67 9.51
C PRO A 28 15.45 4.22 9.94
N ARG A 29 15.14 3.91 11.20
CA ARG A 29 15.27 2.54 11.70
C ARG A 29 14.14 1.66 11.15
N LEU A 30 14.42 0.38 10.98
CA LEU A 30 13.45 -0.56 10.41
C LEU A 30 12.17 -0.66 11.25
N ASP A 31 12.29 -0.59 12.58
CA ASP A 31 11.18 -0.60 13.55
C ASP A 31 10.38 0.71 13.59
N GLU A 32 10.90 1.80 13.01
CA GLU A 32 10.16 3.06 12.83
C GLU A 32 9.28 2.99 11.57
N LEU A 33 9.77 2.37 10.51
CA LEU A 33 9.04 2.23 9.24
C LEU A 33 8.03 1.09 9.25
N LEU A 34 8.31 0.01 10.00
CA LEU A 34 7.55 -1.22 9.98
C LEU A 34 7.22 -1.70 11.39
N GLY A 35 6.08 -2.37 11.49
CA GLY A 35 5.91 -3.39 12.50
C GLY A 35 5.28 -4.65 11.92
N LEU A 36 4.80 -5.51 12.80
CA LEU A 36 4.34 -6.85 12.43
C LEU A 36 2.85 -7.04 12.76
N ALA A 37 2.14 -7.67 11.83
CA ALA A 37 0.81 -8.23 12.03
C ALA A 37 0.78 -9.70 11.60
N LEU A 38 -0.32 -10.37 11.89
CA LEU A 38 -0.59 -11.74 11.45
C LEU A 38 -1.67 -11.76 10.39
N ARG A 39 -1.56 -12.71 9.47
CA ARG A 39 -2.55 -12.96 8.43
C ARG A 39 -2.79 -14.45 8.27
N ARG A 40 -3.95 -14.78 7.69
CA ARG A 40 -4.23 -16.16 7.27
C ARG A 40 -3.51 -16.43 5.94
N ASN A 41 -2.35 -17.09 6.02
CA ASN A 41 -1.59 -17.46 4.82
C ASN A 41 -0.85 -18.79 5.02
N PRO A 42 -0.86 -19.69 4.02
CA PRO A 42 -0.27 -21.03 4.14
C PRO A 42 1.27 -21.02 4.11
N LYS A 43 1.91 -19.95 3.63
CA LYS A 43 3.37 -19.88 3.43
C LYS A 43 4.04 -18.94 4.44
N ARG A 44 3.38 -17.84 4.84
CA ARG A 44 3.94 -16.83 5.78
C ARG A 44 2.86 -16.25 6.69
N ALA A 45 2.88 -16.60 7.96
CA ALA A 45 1.91 -16.11 8.95
C ALA A 45 2.08 -14.63 9.33
N HIS A 46 3.30 -14.09 9.22
CA HIS A 46 3.56 -12.67 9.49
C HIS A 46 3.33 -11.79 8.25
N LEU A 47 3.02 -10.53 8.52
CA LEU A 47 2.87 -9.44 7.56
C LEU A 47 3.67 -8.24 8.08
N LEU A 48 4.49 -7.64 7.23
CA LEU A 48 5.08 -6.34 7.51
C LEU A 48 4.01 -5.27 7.32
N VAL A 49 3.78 -4.46 8.35
CA VAL A 49 2.81 -3.36 8.34
C VAL A 49 3.59 -2.06 8.31
N SER A 50 3.46 -1.31 7.22
CA SER A 50 4.14 -0.03 7.04
C SER A 50 3.46 1.10 7.82
N ASN A 51 4.27 1.88 8.54
CA ASN A 51 3.92 3.14 9.19
C ASN A 51 3.96 4.34 8.26
N VAL A 52 4.39 4.18 7.02
CA VAL A 52 4.62 5.29 6.08
C VAL A 52 3.87 5.13 4.76
N LEU A 53 2.97 4.16 4.67
CA LEU A 53 2.23 3.87 3.44
C LEU A 53 0.72 4.14 3.53
N GLY A 54 0.15 4.11 4.74
CA GLY A 54 -1.30 4.22 4.93
C GLY A 54 -2.08 2.96 4.51
N LYS A 55 -1.41 1.85 4.16
CA LYS A 55 -2.08 0.66 3.59
C LYS A 55 -2.99 -0.08 4.57
N HIS A 56 -2.53 -0.29 5.80
CA HIS A 56 -3.26 -1.06 6.83
C HIS A 56 -3.54 -0.25 8.10
N VAL A 57 -2.75 0.80 8.35
CA VAL A 57 -2.92 1.70 9.49
C VAL A 57 -3.03 3.11 8.91
N PRO A 58 -4.05 3.90 9.27
CA PRO A 58 -4.17 5.28 8.83
C PRO A 58 -3.00 6.15 9.30
N GLN A 59 -2.40 6.87 8.36
CA GLN A 59 -1.22 7.70 8.59
C GLN A 59 -1.49 9.17 8.25
N SER A 60 -0.60 10.06 8.67
CA SER A 60 -0.62 11.45 8.16
C SER A 60 -0.39 11.42 6.64
N PRO A 61 -1.24 12.09 5.84
CA PRO A 61 -1.05 12.14 4.39
C PRO A 61 0.26 12.83 4.01
N GLN A 62 0.69 13.87 4.75
CA GLN A 62 2.01 14.47 4.56
C GLN A 62 3.16 13.46 4.75
N ALA A 63 3.09 12.62 5.79
CA ALA A 63 4.13 11.62 6.05
C ALA A 63 4.21 10.57 4.93
N VAL A 64 3.06 10.08 4.47
CA VAL A 64 2.99 9.10 3.36
C VAL A 64 3.55 9.69 2.07
N TYR A 65 3.14 10.91 1.71
CA TYR A 65 3.64 11.59 0.52
C TYR A 65 5.15 11.82 0.60
N THR A 66 5.64 12.32 1.74
CA THR A 66 7.06 12.66 1.94
C THR A 66 7.96 11.44 1.82
N ALA A 67 7.55 10.27 2.34
CA ALA A 67 8.33 9.04 2.24
C ALA A 67 8.56 8.63 0.77
N GLY A 68 7.51 8.61 -0.05
CA GLY A 68 7.62 8.28 -1.48
C GLY A 68 8.33 9.37 -2.29
N HIS A 69 8.03 10.64 -2.04
CA HIS A 69 8.68 11.77 -2.71
C HIS A 69 10.19 11.80 -2.44
N GLY A 70 10.61 11.56 -1.19
CA GLY A 70 12.03 11.49 -0.84
C GLY A 70 12.77 10.35 -1.54
N LEU A 71 12.12 9.19 -1.75
CA LEU A 71 12.67 8.13 -2.59
C LEU A 71 12.83 8.58 -4.05
N GLY A 72 11.86 9.32 -4.60
CA GLY A 72 11.94 9.90 -5.94
C GLY A 72 13.11 10.88 -6.12
N GLU A 73 13.35 11.75 -5.12
CA GLU A 73 14.51 12.66 -5.12
C GLU A 73 15.83 11.89 -5.11
N ARG A 74 15.91 10.76 -4.38
CA ARG A 74 17.10 9.88 -4.39
C ARG A 74 17.30 9.19 -5.74
N VAL A 75 16.22 8.79 -6.40
CA VAL A 75 16.29 8.27 -7.78
C VAL A 75 16.81 9.35 -8.72
N ARG A 76 16.30 10.59 -8.63
CA ARG A 76 16.78 11.72 -9.44
C ARG A 76 18.29 11.92 -9.26
N ALA A 77 18.75 12.01 -8.01
CA ALA A 77 20.16 12.18 -7.70
C ALA A 77 21.04 11.03 -8.25
N LEU A 78 20.54 9.79 -8.22
CA LEU A 78 21.24 8.64 -8.80
C LEU A 78 21.39 8.74 -10.32
N LEU A 79 20.33 9.15 -11.02
CA LEU A 79 20.33 9.31 -12.47
C LEU A 79 21.22 10.49 -12.90
N ASP A 80 21.12 11.63 -12.21
CA ASP A 80 21.95 12.81 -12.45
C ASP A 80 23.44 12.47 -12.27
N ALA A 81 23.79 11.75 -11.20
CA ALA A 81 25.16 11.29 -10.95
C ALA A 81 25.68 10.31 -12.01
N SER A 82 24.76 9.65 -12.73
CA SER A 82 25.07 8.72 -13.82
C SER A 82 25.06 9.39 -15.20
N GLY A 83 24.77 10.70 -15.28
CA GLY A 83 24.66 11.45 -16.54
C GLY A 83 23.41 11.12 -17.35
N GLU A 84 22.40 10.51 -16.72
CA GLU A 84 21.13 10.13 -17.34
C GLU A 84 20.09 11.23 -17.10
N ASP A 85 19.31 11.57 -18.12
CA ASP A 85 18.22 12.55 -17.98
C ASP A 85 17.00 11.91 -17.27
N PRO A 86 16.62 12.37 -16.07
CA PRO A 86 15.45 11.86 -15.35
C PRO A 86 14.13 11.96 -16.12
N ALA A 87 14.01 12.89 -17.08
CA ALA A 87 12.82 13.04 -17.91
C ALA A 87 12.62 11.88 -18.90
N THR A 88 13.67 11.09 -19.16
CA THR A 88 13.60 9.89 -20.01
C THR A 88 13.20 8.62 -19.24
N ALA A 89 13.16 8.70 -17.91
CA ALA A 89 12.82 7.57 -17.07
C ALA A 89 11.30 7.30 -17.06
N VAL A 90 10.92 6.06 -16.79
CA VAL A 90 9.52 5.68 -16.54
C VAL A 90 9.43 5.03 -15.16
N VAL A 91 8.43 5.40 -14.38
CA VAL A 91 8.18 4.80 -13.06
C VAL A 91 7.06 3.78 -13.16
N LEU A 92 7.31 2.57 -12.68
CA LEU A 92 6.37 1.46 -12.65
C LEU A 92 6.13 1.00 -11.21
N GLY A 93 4.93 1.19 -10.67
CA GLY A 93 4.54 0.69 -9.35
C GLY A 93 3.88 -0.67 -9.38
N TYR A 94 4.15 -1.51 -8.37
CA TYR A 94 3.45 -2.79 -8.20
C TYR A 94 2.10 -2.57 -7.51
N ALA A 95 1.01 -2.95 -8.18
CA ALA A 95 -0.25 -3.12 -7.48
C ALA A 95 -0.15 -4.28 -6.47
N GLU A 96 -0.87 -4.23 -5.36
CA GLU A 96 -1.75 -3.14 -4.97
C GLU A 96 -1.04 -2.08 -4.11
N THR A 97 -0.08 -2.52 -3.31
CA THR A 97 0.43 -1.77 -2.18
C THR A 97 1.30 -0.58 -2.59
N ALA A 98 2.03 -0.69 -3.71
CA ALA A 98 2.92 0.35 -4.19
C ALA A 98 2.30 1.27 -5.25
N THR A 99 0.98 1.23 -5.50
CA THR A 99 0.36 2.15 -6.48
C THR A 99 0.43 3.61 -6.03
N GLY A 100 0.17 3.88 -4.75
CA GLY A 100 0.33 5.22 -4.19
C GLY A 100 1.80 5.62 -4.06
N LEU A 101 2.63 4.70 -3.58
CA LEU A 101 4.07 4.90 -3.39
C LEU A 101 4.77 5.25 -4.71
N GLY A 102 4.48 4.50 -5.77
CA GLY A 102 5.08 4.71 -7.08
C GLY A 102 4.74 6.07 -7.70
N HIS A 103 3.52 6.56 -7.51
CA HIS A 103 3.16 7.93 -7.88
C HIS A 103 4.00 8.95 -7.10
N CYS A 104 4.13 8.79 -5.78
CA CYS A 104 4.95 9.70 -4.97
C CYS A 104 6.43 9.66 -5.39
N VAL A 105 6.96 8.50 -5.78
CA VAL A 105 8.30 8.38 -6.36
C VAL A 105 8.40 9.12 -7.69
N ALA A 106 7.40 8.99 -8.58
CA ALA A 106 7.36 9.76 -9.83
C ALA A 106 7.30 11.27 -9.57
N ASP A 107 6.54 11.70 -8.54
CA ASP A 107 6.50 13.09 -8.12
C ASP A 107 7.87 13.61 -7.68
N GLY A 108 8.58 12.84 -6.85
CA GLY A 108 9.93 13.17 -6.40
C GLY A 108 10.98 13.11 -7.52
N LEU A 109 10.79 12.24 -8.51
CA LEU A 109 11.65 12.16 -9.69
C LEU A 109 11.42 13.33 -10.65
N GLY A 110 10.20 13.86 -10.71
CA GLY A 110 9.86 15.10 -11.42
C GLY A 110 9.09 14.85 -12.71
N ALA A 111 9.81 14.73 -13.83
CA ALA A 111 9.26 14.70 -15.18
C ALA A 111 8.98 13.28 -15.72
N ALA A 112 9.09 12.24 -14.88
CA ALA A 112 8.86 10.87 -15.31
C ALA A 112 7.35 10.54 -15.35
N PRO A 113 6.83 9.94 -16.43
CA PRO A 113 5.50 9.36 -16.40
C PRO A 113 5.43 8.14 -15.49
N TYR A 114 4.26 7.88 -14.95
CA TYR A 114 3.98 6.79 -14.03
C TYR A 114 2.97 5.79 -14.61
N LEU A 115 3.26 4.50 -14.44
CA LEU A 115 2.35 3.38 -14.68
C LEU A 115 2.29 2.52 -13.42
N HIS A 116 1.18 1.85 -13.15
CA HIS A 116 1.18 0.74 -12.20
C HIS A 116 0.59 -0.51 -12.80
N SER A 117 1.06 -1.66 -12.31
CA SER A 117 0.44 -2.94 -12.67
C SER A 117 -0.98 -3.03 -12.12
N THR A 118 -1.79 -3.95 -12.64
CA THR A 118 -3.13 -4.22 -12.10
C THR A 118 -3.47 -5.69 -12.25
N ARG A 119 -4.36 -6.19 -11.38
CA ARG A 119 -4.95 -7.53 -11.53
C ARG A 119 -6.30 -7.49 -12.26
N ARG A 120 -6.69 -6.31 -12.75
CA ARG A 120 -7.98 -6.07 -13.39
C ARG A 120 -7.80 -6.05 -14.91
N PRO A 121 -8.29 -7.06 -15.64
CA PRO A 121 -8.36 -6.96 -17.08
C PRO A 121 -9.37 -5.87 -17.48
N VAL A 122 -9.03 -5.08 -18.49
CA VAL A 122 -9.93 -4.06 -19.05
C VAL A 122 -10.32 -4.50 -20.46
N PRO A 123 -11.62 -4.73 -20.73
CA PRO A 123 -12.07 -5.13 -22.06
C PRO A 123 -11.60 -4.15 -23.14
N GLY A 124 -11.04 -4.69 -24.23
CA GLY A 124 -10.55 -3.90 -25.35
C GLY A 124 -9.13 -3.32 -25.20
N LEU A 125 -8.48 -3.47 -24.05
CA LEU A 125 -7.11 -3.00 -23.84
C LEU A 125 -6.13 -4.18 -23.81
N ALA A 126 -5.17 -4.17 -24.74
CA ALA A 126 -4.12 -5.18 -24.81
C ALA A 126 -3.04 -4.93 -23.76
N ALA A 127 -2.59 -5.98 -23.10
CA ALA A 127 -1.50 -5.86 -22.13
C ALA A 127 -0.17 -5.57 -22.83
N ALA A 128 0.49 -4.48 -22.43
CA ALA A 128 1.86 -4.17 -22.84
C ALA A 128 2.89 -5.04 -22.13
N GLY A 129 2.47 -5.84 -21.13
CA GLY A 129 3.26 -6.84 -20.43
C GLY A 129 2.55 -7.42 -19.22
N GLY A 130 3.17 -8.40 -18.59
CA GLY A 130 2.61 -9.01 -17.40
C GLY A 130 3.57 -9.98 -16.73
N PHE A 131 3.43 -10.12 -15.42
CA PHE A 131 4.32 -10.95 -14.62
C PHE A 131 3.53 -11.69 -13.54
N GLU A 132 4.08 -12.83 -13.13
CA GLU A 132 3.53 -13.63 -12.05
C GLU A 132 4.23 -13.32 -10.74
N GLU A 133 3.44 -13.07 -9.69
CA GLU A 133 3.96 -13.09 -8.33
C GLU A 133 4.14 -14.54 -7.87
N SER A 134 5.38 -14.97 -7.63
CA SER A 134 5.76 -16.31 -7.12
C SER A 134 5.04 -16.78 -5.81
N HIS A 135 4.22 -15.93 -5.20
CA HIS A 135 3.53 -16.21 -3.93
C HIS A 135 2.00 -16.32 -4.03
N SER A 136 1.41 -16.21 -5.22
CA SER A 136 -0.03 -16.43 -5.43
C SER A 136 -0.26 -17.36 -6.61
N HIS A 137 -1.01 -18.45 -6.41
CA HIS A 137 -1.20 -19.50 -7.42
C HIS A 137 -2.16 -19.10 -8.57
N ALA A 138 -2.54 -17.83 -8.73
CA ALA A 138 -3.57 -17.46 -9.71
C ALA A 138 -3.59 -16.00 -10.21
N THR A 139 -2.65 -15.11 -9.87
CA THR A 139 -2.78 -13.68 -10.24
C THR A 139 -1.61 -13.16 -11.06
N SER A 140 -1.80 -13.15 -12.39
CA SER A 140 -0.97 -12.39 -13.32
C SER A 140 -1.22 -10.90 -13.13
N HIS A 141 -0.16 -10.14 -12.90
CA HIS A 141 -0.18 -8.69 -13.01
C HIS A 141 -0.16 -8.29 -14.48
N LEU A 142 -0.95 -7.29 -14.83
CA LEU A 142 -1.06 -6.73 -16.18
C LEU A 142 -0.50 -5.31 -16.19
N LEU A 143 0.17 -4.94 -17.28
CA LEU A 143 0.55 -3.58 -17.61
C LEU A 143 -0.35 -3.09 -18.74
N LEU A 144 -1.18 -2.10 -18.47
CA LEU A 144 -2.25 -1.66 -19.36
C LEU A 144 -2.14 -0.16 -19.70
N PRO A 145 -1.00 0.33 -20.25
CA PRO A 145 -0.88 1.73 -20.61
C PRO A 145 -1.85 2.08 -21.75
N GLU A 146 -2.45 3.28 -21.69
CA GLU A 146 -3.27 3.82 -22.79
C GLU A 146 -2.38 4.13 -24.00
N ASP A 147 -1.19 4.68 -23.77
CA ASP A 147 -0.15 4.84 -24.79
C ASP A 147 0.71 3.55 -24.86
N PRO A 148 0.64 2.76 -25.96
CA PRO A 148 1.44 1.56 -26.12
C PRO A 148 2.96 1.82 -26.14
N GLN A 149 3.38 3.05 -26.43
CA GLN A 149 4.80 3.45 -26.48
C GLN A 149 5.36 3.84 -25.12
N LEU A 150 4.54 3.92 -24.07
CA LEU A 150 4.99 4.34 -22.73
C LEU A 150 6.19 3.53 -22.23
N LEU A 151 6.22 2.23 -22.53
CA LEU A 151 7.29 1.32 -22.10
C LEU A 151 8.35 1.04 -23.17
N SER A 152 8.26 1.64 -24.37
CA SER A 152 9.17 1.35 -25.49
C SER A 152 10.42 2.23 -25.55
N GLY A 153 10.55 3.23 -24.67
CA GLY A 153 11.75 4.07 -24.58
C GLY A 153 13.02 3.27 -24.21
N SER A 154 14.18 3.93 -24.25
CA SER A 154 15.47 3.34 -23.85
C SER A 154 16.01 3.85 -22.51
N GLY A 155 15.36 4.87 -21.91
CA GLY A 155 15.78 5.46 -20.64
C GLY A 155 15.61 4.53 -19.43
N PRO A 156 15.95 4.97 -18.22
CA PRO A 156 15.85 4.15 -17.02
C PRO A 156 14.42 3.67 -16.75
N LEU A 157 14.27 2.43 -16.29
CA LEU A 157 13.00 1.94 -15.75
C LEU A 157 13.08 1.83 -14.22
N VAL A 158 12.26 2.61 -13.53
CA VAL A 158 12.19 2.66 -12.07
C VAL A 158 11.04 1.77 -11.60
N LEU A 159 11.34 0.69 -10.87
CA LEU A 159 10.36 -0.29 -10.38
C LEU A 159 10.13 -0.08 -8.89
N VAL A 160 8.90 0.24 -8.49
CA VAL A 160 8.57 0.65 -7.12
C VAL A 160 7.68 -0.38 -6.44
N ASP A 161 8.18 -0.99 -5.38
CA ASP A 161 7.45 -1.90 -4.50
C ASP A 161 7.45 -1.37 -3.05
N ASP A 162 6.70 -1.97 -2.13
CA ASP A 162 6.76 -1.60 -0.71
C ASP A 162 7.94 -2.28 0.02
N GLU A 163 8.21 -3.53 -0.29
CA GLU A 163 9.26 -4.35 0.32
C GLU A 163 10.08 -5.10 -0.74
N PHE A 164 11.41 -5.06 -0.62
CA PHE A 164 12.29 -5.93 -1.37
C PHE A 164 12.84 -7.08 -0.52
N SER A 165 12.28 -8.27 -0.72
CA SER A 165 12.74 -9.53 -0.08
C SER A 165 13.51 -10.39 -1.07
N THR A 166 12.98 -11.53 -1.51
CA THR A 166 13.66 -12.38 -2.51
C THR A 166 13.86 -11.66 -3.86
N GLY A 167 13.02 -10.68 -4.17
CA GLY A 167 13.09 -9.93 -5.43
C GLY A 167 12.66 -10.70 -6.68
N ASN A 168 12.17 -11.95 -6.55
CA ASN A 168 11.74 -12.77 -7.70
C ASN A 168 10.71 -12.06 -8.58
N THR A 169 9.72 -11.37 -7.98
CA THR A 169 8.72 -10.59 -8.72
C THR A 169 9.38 -9.53 -9.61
N VAL A 170 10.31 -8.76 -9.06
CA VAL A 170 11.04 -7.71 -9.80
C VAL A 170 11.93 -8.30 -10.88
N LEU A 171 12.66 -9.39 -10.58
CA LEU A 171 13.51 -10.07 -11.56
C LEU A 171 12.70 -10.60 -12.75
N ASN A 172 11.54 -11.22 -12.48
CA ASN A 172 10.63 -11.70 -13.53
C ASN A 172 10.06 -10.54 -14.35
N THR A 173 9.69 -9.45 -13.69
CA THR A 173 9.18 -8.24 -14.37
C THR A 173 10.24 -7.62 -15.27
N ILE A 174 11.47 -7.46 -14.77
CA ILE A 174 12.59 -6.95 -15.58
C ILE A 174 12.85 -7.89 -16.74
N ARG A 175 12.90 -9.22 -16.55
CA ARG A 175 13.13 -10.18 -17.63
C ARG A 175 12.06 -10.07 -18.73
N ASP A 176 10.79 -10.03 -18.35
CA ASP A 176 9.66 -9.90 -19.28
C ASP A 176 9.74 -8.58 -20.07
N LEU A 177 9.98 -7.46 -19.38
CA LEU A 177 10.09 -6.13 -20.03
C LEU A 177 11.35 -6.01 -20.89
N HIS A 178 12.50 -6.46 -20.39
CA HIS A 178 13.79 -6.39 -21.07
C HIS A 178 13.79 -7.21 -22.37
N SER A 179 13.11 -8.35 -22.40
CA SER A 179 12.99 -9.16 -23.63
C SER A 179 12.30 -8.44 -24.79
N ARG A 180 11.48 -7.43 -24.51
CA ARG A 180 10.68 -6.68 -25.49
C ARG A 180 11.21 -5.27 -25.74
N ASN A 181 11.60 -4.58 -24.67
CA ASN A 181 12.15 -3.23 -24.69
C ASN A 181 13.37 -3.18 -23.74
N PRO A 182 14.55 -3.62 -24.21
CA PRO A 182 15.77 -3.62 -23.41
C PRO A 182 16.10 -2.22 -22.88
N ARG A 183 16.40 -2.13 -21.58
CA ARG A 183 16.95 -0.91 -20.96
C ARG A 183 18.39 -1.18 -20.50
N THR A 184 19.21 -0.13 -20.52
CA THR A 184 20.57 -0.18 -19.98
C THR A 184 20.59 -0.04 -18.46
N HIS A 185 19.54 0.52 -17.87
CA HIS A 185 19.46 0.81 -16.45
C HIS A 185 18.06 0.55 -15.87
N TYR A 186 18.02 -0.22 -14.79
CA TYR A 186 16.85 -0.44 -13.93
C TYR A 186 17.14 0.06 -12.53
N VAL A 187 16.18 0.77 -11.92
CA VAL A 187 16.29 1.23 -10.53
C VAL A 187 15.14 0.61 -9.73
N VAL A 188 15.46 -0.26 -8.78
CA VAL A 188 14.48 -0.86 -7.89
C VAL A 188 14.33 0.03 -6.65
N VAL A 189 13.10 0.40 -6.33
CA VAL A 189 12.79 1.30 -5.22
C VAL A 189 11.85 0.59 -4.26
N ALA A 190 12.18 0.60 -2.97
CA ALA A 190 11.31 0.05 -1.93
C ALA A 190 11.30 0.94 -0.68
N LEU A 191 10.32 0.76 0.21
CA LEU A 191 10.43 1.35 1.55
C LEU A 191 11.53 0.63 2.33
N VAL A 192 11.60 -0.70 2.19
CA VAL A 192 12.57 -1.53 2.91
C VAL A 192 13.26 -2.56 2.02
N ASP A 193 14.55 -2.81 2.28
CA ASP A 193 15.31 -3.92 1.70
C ASP A 193 15.66 -4.94 2.79
N VAL A 194 15.05 -6.12 2.70
CA VAL A 194 15.23 -7.23 3.66
C VAL A 194 15.89 -8.45 3.03
N ARG A 195 16.62 -8.25 1.93
CA ARG A 195 17.36 -9.31 1.23
C ARG A 195 18.41 -9.99 2.08
N SER A 196 18.50 -11.31 1.94
CA SER A 196 19.67 -12.06 2.37
C SER A 196 20.89 -11.78 1.46
N PRO A 197 22.11 -12.11 1.90
CA PRO A 197 23.30 -12.05 1.03
C PRO A 197 23.14 -12.81 -0.30
N ALA A 198 22.52 -13.99 -0.26
CA ALA A 198 22.26 -14.80 -1.46
C ALA A 198 21.29 -14.11 -2.44
N ASP A 199 20.29 -13.38 -1.93
CA ASP A 199 19.37 -12.61 -2.78
C ASP A 199 20.09 -11.42 -3.46
N ARG A 200 21.07 -10.82 -2.79
CA ARG A 200 21.91 -9.75 -3.36
C ARG A 200 22.82 -10.28 -4.47
N GLU A 201 23.47 -11.41 -4.24
CA GLU A 201 24.28 -12.10 -5.26
C GLU A 201 23.44 -12.50 -6.47
N ARG A 202 22.23 -13.01 -6.26
CA ARG A 202 21.29 -13.33 -7.35
C ARG A 202 20.92 -12.11 -8.19
N LEU A 203 20.69 -10.95 -7.57
CA LEU A 203 20.43 -9.71 -8.31
C LEU A 203 21.64 -9.30 -9.16
N ALA A 204 22.84 -9.37 -8.60
CA ALA A 204 24.07 -9.02 -9.32
C ALA A 204 24.32 -9.98 -10.52
N ALA A 205 24.12 -11.29 -10.31
CA ALA A 205 24.22 -12.28 -11.37
C ALA A 205 23.18 -12.04 -12.47
N PHE A 206 21.93 -11.70 -12.11
CA PHE A 206 20.88 -11.35 -13.06
C PHE A 206 21.20 -10.09 -13.86
N ALA A 207 21.71 -9.03 -13.22
CA ALA A 207 22.12 -7.82 -13.91
C ALA A 207 23.20 -8.10 -14.97
N ALA A 208 24.17 -8.97 -14.64
CA ALA A 208 25.18 -9.45 -15.58
C ALA A 208 24.58 -10.31 -16.71
N GLU A 209 23.63 -11.21 -16.40
CA GLU A 209 22.92 -12.05 -17.38
C GLU A 209 22.23 -11.22 -18.46
N ILE A 210 21.53 -10.15 -18.08
CA ILE A 210 20.79 -9.29 -19.03
C ILE A 210 21.65 -8.16 -19.63
N GLY A 211 22.91 -8.02 -19.20
CA GLY A 211 23.80 -6.96 -19.68
C GLY A 211 23.32 -5.54 -19.34
N ALA A 212 22.65 -5.36 -18.20
CA ALA A 212 22.11 -4.07 -17.76
C ALA A 212 22.55 -3.74 -16.33
N ARG A 213 22.60 -2.44 -16.01
CA ARG A 213 22.79 -1.96 -14.65
C ARG A 213 21.48 -2.10 -13.87
N VAL A 214 21.56 -2.61 -12.64
CA VAL A 214 20.41 -2.68 -11.73
C VAL A 214 20.81 -2.10 -10.38
N ASP A 215 20.31 -0.90 -10.07
CA ASP A 215 20.47 -0.26 -8.77
C ASP A 215 19.28 -0.53 -7.86
N LEU A 216 19.51 -0.44 -6.55
CA LEU A 216 18.46 -0.51 -5.55
C LEU A 216 18.54 0.64 -4.55
N LEU A 217 17.39 1.25 -4.28
CA LEU A 217 17.20 2.30 -3.28
C LEU A 217 16.08 1.89 -2.31
N ALA A 218 16.39 1.92 -1.02
CA ALA A 218 15.42 1.72 0.06
C ALA A 218 15.56 2.78 1.16
N LEU A 219 14.48 3.09 1.87
CA LEU A 219 14.55 4.00 3.03
C LEU A 219 15.32 3.35 4.18
N ALA A 220 15.08 2.06 4.43
CA ALA A 220 15.83 1.28 5.40
C ALA A 220 16.21 -0.08 4.82
N SER A 221 17.28 -0.65 5.35
CA SER A 221 17.69 -2.02 5.05
C SER A 221 17.81 -2.82 6.34
N GLY A 222 17.57 -4.12 6.28
CA GLY A 222 17.69 -4.99 7.44
C GLY A 222 17.51 -6.47 7.13
N THR A 223 17.29 -7.26 8.16
CA THR A 223 17.02 -8.69 8.07
C THR A 223 15.83 -9.05 8.95
N VAL A 224 14.94 -9.88 8.43
CA VAL A 224 13.85 -10.47 9.20
C VAL A 224 14.26 -11.88 9.62
N HIS A 225 14.50 -12.06 10.92
CA HIS A 225 14.83 -13.36 11.49
C HIS A 225 13.58 -14.10 11.88
N LEU A 226 13.34 -15.23 11.24
CA LEU A 226 12.20 -16.10 11.47
C LEU A 226 12.66 -17.33 12.26
N PRO A 227 12.19 -17.50 13.51
CA PRO A 227 12.53 -18.69 14.28
C PRO A 227 11.87 -19.94 13.70
N GLU A 228 12.43 -21.11 14.04
CA GLU A 228 11.86 -22.38 13.64
C GLU A 228 10.40 -22.52 14.10
N GLY A 229 9.58 -23.15 13.26
CA GLY A 229 8.15 -23.35 13.52
C GLY A 229 7.29 -22.08 13.58
N VAL A 230 7.81 -20.90 13.20
CA VAL A 230 7.06 -19.63 13.26
C VAL A 230 5.75 -19.67 12.47
N LEU A 231 5.72 -20.38 11.34
CA LEU A 231 4.51 -20.51 10.51
C LEU A 231 3.39 -21.23 11.26
N ALA A 232 3.69 -22.41 11.83
CA ALA A 232 2.73 -23.20 12.59
C ALA A 232 2.25 -22.45 13.84
N ARG A 233 3.17 -21.81 14.58
CA ARG A 233 2.83 -21.00 15.76
C ARG A 233 1.97 -19.79 15.39
N GLY A 234 2.28 -19.10 14.31
CA GLY A 234 1.48 -17.98 13.81
C GLY A 234 0.08 -18.41 13.37
N GLN A 235 -0.06 -19.55 12.68
CA GLN A 235 -1.36 -20.12 12.30
C GLN A 235 -2.20 -20.51 13.52
N ALA A 236 -1.58 -21.14 14.53
CA ALA A 236 -2.25 -21.47 15.79
C ALA A 236 -2.77 -20.21 16.50
N LEU A 237 -1.96 -19.15 16.55
CA LEU A 237 -2.35 -17.89 17.18
C LEU A 237 -3.51 -17.21 16.44
N VAL A 238 -3.48 -17.20 15.09
CA VAL A 238 -4.60 -16.70 14.28
C VAL A 238 -5.89 -17.47 14.60
N ALA A 239 -5.83 -18.80 14.61
CA ALA A 239 -6.99 -19.65 14.89
C ALA A 239 -7.56 -19.42 16.30
N GLU A 240 -6.69 -19.23 17.30
CA GLU A 240 -7.09 -18.94 18.68
C GLU A 240 -7.89 -17.63 18.78
N TYR A 241 -7.39 -16.54 18.19
CA TYR A 241 -8.07 -15.25 18.26
C TYR A 241 -9.37 -15.22 17.44
N GLU A 242 -9.42 -15.88 16.29
CA GLU A 242 -10.65 -16.03 15.51
C GLU A 242 -11.74 -16.78 16.31
N GLN A 243 -11.36 -17.86 17.02
CA GLN A 243 -12.30 -18.61 17.86
C GLN A 243 -12.81 -17.78 19.04
N ARG A 244 -11.93 -17.02 19.70
CA ARG A 244 -12.30 -16.09 20.79
C ARG A 244 -13.28 -15.01 20.30
N GLY A 245 -13.02 -14.41 19.14
CA GLY A 245 -13.91 -13.42 18.53
C GLY A 245 -15.29 -14.00 18.20
N ALA A 246 -15.34 -15.19 17.59
CA ALA A 246 -16.59 -15.86 17.28
C ALA A 246 -17.40 -16.24 18.54
N ALA A 247 -16.73 -16.64 19.63
CA ALA A 247 -17.39 -16.91 20.91
C ALA A 247 -17.99 -15.64 21.54
N ALA A 248 -17.25 -14.52 21.53
CA ALA A 248 -17.73 -13.24 22.03
C ALA A 248 -18.94 -12.70 21.24
N ALA A 249 -18.91 -12.80 19.91
CA ALA A 249 -20.01 -12.36 19.04
C ALA A 249 -21.31 -13.16 19.31
N ARG A 250 -21.20 -14.49 19.50
CA ARG A 250 -22.35 -15.33 19.85
C ARG A 250 -22.93 -14.98 21.22
N GLY A 251 -22.09 -14.68 22.21
CA GLY A 251 -22.53 -14.25 23.53
C GLY A 251 -23.28 -12.91 23.50
N ALA A 252 -22.78 -11.93 22.72
CA ALA A 252 -23.44 -10.64 22.55
C ALA A 252 -24.79 -10.75 21.83
N ALA A 253 -24.89 -11.56 20.77
CA ALA A 253 -26.14 -11.80 20.06
C ALA A 253 -27.20 -12.50 20.93
N ALA A 254 -26.79 -13.47 21.77
CA ALA A 254 -27.69 -14.13 22.72
C ALA A 254 -28.21 -13.17 23.81
N GLY A 255 -27.38 -12.21 24.26
CA GLY A 255 -27.78 -11.16 25.20
C GLY A 255 -28.72 -10.12 24.58
N ALA A 256 -28.52 -9.77 23.30
CA ALA A 256 -29.36 -8.81 22.58
C ALA A 256 -30.73 -9.37 22.16
N ALA A 257 -30.84 -10.67 21.90
CA ALA A 257 -32.11 -11.33 21.55
C ALA A 257 -33.17 -11.33 22.68
N GLY A 258 -32.82 -10.88 23.89
CA GLY A 258 -33.77 -10.60 24.98
C GLY A 258 -34.53 -9.26 24.84
N GLY A 259 -34.24 -8.45 23.82
CA GLY A 259 -34.96 -7.22 23.46
C GLY A 259 -35.37 -7.24 21.98
N VAL A 260 -36.63 -6.91 21.70
CA VAL A 260 -37.35 -7.22 20.44
C VAL A 260 -36.79 -6.54 19.16
N ALA A 261 -36.77 -7.33 18.06
CA ALA A 261 -36.92 -7.10 16.60
C ALA A 261 -36.68 -5.73 15.92
N ALA A 262 -36.35 -5.58 14.63
CA ALA A 262 -35.65 -6.33 13.57
C ALA A 262 -35.65 -5.39 12.33
N GLY A 263 -34.53 -5.24 11.65
CA GLY A 263 -34.46 -4.54 10.36
C GLY A 263 -33.20 -4.95 9.60
N ALA A 264 -33.35 -5.84 8.63
CA ALA A 264 -32.25 -6.40 7.85
C ALA A 264 -31.77 -5.40 6.79
N ALA A 265 -30.65 -4.74 7.08
CA ALA A 265 -29.76 -4.18 6.06
C ALA A 265 -28.58 -5.14 5.91
N ALA A 266 -28.27 -5.56 4.68
CA ALA A 266 -27.04 -6.28 4.36
C ALA A 266 -25.86 -5.34 4.71
N GLY A 267 -25.34 -5.48 5.91
CA GLY A 267 -24.50 -4.48 6.57
C GLY A 267 -23.05 -4.90 6.66
N LEU A 268 -22.16 -3.92 6.47
CA LEU A 268 -20.76 -3.92 6.89
C LEU A 268 -20.62 -4.60 8.26
N ALA A 269 -19.92 -5.74 8.31
CA ALA A 269 -19.61 -6.39 9.57
C ALA A 269 -18.39 -5.69 10.18
N CYS A 270 -18.61 -4.94 11.26
CA CYS A 270 -17.53 -4.40 12.09
C CYS A 270 -17.21 -5.42 13.19
N GLU A 271 -16.14 -6.17 13.00
CA GLU A 271 -15.62 -7.09 14.01
C GLU A 271 -14.57 -6.35 14.83
N ALA A 272 -14.93 -5.97 16.05
CA ALA A 272 -13.98 -5.53 17.07
C ALA A 272 -13.45 -6.77 17.81
N GLY A 273 -12.14 -6.84 18.02
CA GLY A 273 -11.55 -7.85 18.90
C GLY A 273 -12.10 -7.73 20.33
N ALA A 274 -12.24 -8.85 21.04
CA ALA A 274 -12.78 -8.85 22.39
C ALA A 274 -11.78 -8.27 23.41
N ALA A 275 -11.92 -6.98 23.77
CA ALA A 275 -11.97 -6.45 25.15
C ALA A 275 -11.65 -4.93 25.18
N GLY A 276 -12.69 -4.10 25.30
CA GLY A 276 -12.56 -2.66 25.57
C GLY A 276 -13.93 -2.00 25.66
N ALA A 277 -14.15 -1.14 26.66
CA ALA A 277 -15.46 -0.56 27.01
C ALA A 277 -16.22 0.01 25.80
N ALA A 278 -17.46 -0.43 25.63
CA ALA A 278 -18.34 0.01 24.56
C ALA A 278 -18.70 1.49 24.72
N ALA A 279 -17.92 2.37 24.09
CA ALA A 279 -18.39 3.72 23.78
C ALA A 279 -19.65 3.59 22.92
N SER A 280 -20.72 4.30 23.29
CA SER A 280 -21.96 4.33 22.52
C SER A 280 -21.67 4.73 21.07
N ARG A 281 -21.80 3.79 20.13
CA ARG A 281 -21.64 4.09 18.71
C ARG A 281 -22.73 5.08 18.31
N PRO A 282 -22.39 6.27 17.75
CA PRO A 282 -23.40 7.10 17.13
C PRO A 282 -24.13 6.28 16.05
N GLY A 283 -25.44 6.49 15.92
CA GLY A 283 -26.23 5.81 14.89
C GLY A 283 -25.64 6.03 13.49
N PRO A 284 -25.93 5.15 12.52
CA PRO A 284 -25.38 5.26 11.18
C PRO A 284 -25.74 6.63 10.58
N GLY A 285 -24.72 7.45 10.33
CA GLY A 285 -24.89 8.69 9.57
C GLY A 285 -25.31 8.38 8.14
N ALA A 286 -26.11 9.25 7.53
CA ALA A 286 -26.46 9.12 6.13
C ALA A 286 -25.21 9.33 5.25
N ALA A 287 -24.93 8.40 4.34
CA ALA A 287 -23.88 8.57 3.35
C ALA A 287 -24.30 9.65 2.34
N VAL A 288 -23.49 10.69 2.18
CA VAL A 288 -23.71 11.77 1.20
C VAL A 288 -22.70 11.62 0.07
N ARG A 289 -23.20 11.67 -1.18
CA ARG A 289 -22.33 11.69 -2.36
C ARG A 289 -22.00 13.13 -2.73
N ILE A 290 -20.72 13.46 -2.69
CA ILE A 290 -20.20 14.75 -3.14
C ILE A 290 -19.59 14.56 -4.52
N ARG A 291 -19.96 15.42 -5.47
CA ARG A 291 -19.31 15.48 -6.78
C ARG A 291 -18.27 16.59 -6.74
N LEU A 292 -17.00 16.22 -6.85
CA LEU A 292 -15.93 17.19 -7.04
C LEU A 292 -15.87 17.59 -8.51
N ASP A 293 -15.46 18.83 -8.77
CA ASP A 293 -15.20 19.30 -10.13
C ASP A 293 -13.82 18.78 -10.59
N TRP A 294 -13.71 17.45 -10.68
CA TRP A 294 -12.52 16.75 -11.14
C TRP A 294 -12.29 17.05 -12.63
N PRO A 295 -11.11 17.55 -13.04
CA PRO A 295 -10.86 17.86 -14.44
C PRO A 295 -11.05 16.63 -15.35
N ALA A 296 -11.77 16.78 -16.45
CA ALA A 296 -12.08 15.67 -17.36
C ALA A 296 -10.83 15.03 -17.99
N ALA A 297 -9.76 15.82 -18.18
CA ALA A 297 -8.48 15.36 -18.72
C ALA A 297 -7.54 14.76 -17.65
N LEU A 298 -7.95 14.71 -16.38
CA LEU A 298 -7.14 14.18 -15.30
C LEU A 298 -7.57 12.74 -14.98
N PRO A 299 -6.74 11.71 -15.24
CA PRO A 299 -7.02 10.36 -14.77
C PRO A 299 -7.02 10.31 -13.24
N ASP A 300 -7.76 9.36 -12.68
CA ASP A 300 -7.86 9.11 -11.24
C ASP A 300 -6.66 8.36 -10.65
N GLY A 301 -5.87 7.69 -11.50
CA GLY A 301 -4.70 6.92 -11.10
C GLY A 301 -3.74 6.62 -12.25
N GLY A 302 -2.73 5.79 -11.95
CA GLY A 302 -1.65 5.46 -12.89
C GLY A 302 -1.88 4.19 -13.70
N ARG A 303 -3.06 3.56 -13.61
CA ARG A 303 -3.33 2.25 -14.22
C ARG A 303 -3.07 2.24 -15.72
N HIS A 304 -3.39 3.36 -16.37
CA HIS A 304 -3.30 3.55 -17.81
C HIS A 304 -2.23 4.56 -18.22
N GLY A 305 -1.38 4.97 -17.27
CA GLY A 305 -0.39 6.02 -17.47
C GLY A 305 -0.80 7.35 -16.83
N PHE A 306 0.15 8.02 -16.19
CA PHE A 306 0.00 9.33 -15.59
C PHE A 306 1.19 10.19 -15.96
N THR A 307 0.95 11.28 -16.70
CA THR A 307 2.02 12.09 -17.30
C THR A 307 2.38 13.29 -16.42
N PRO A 308 3.52 13.95 -16.66
CA PRO A 308 3.84 15.23 -16.03
C PRO A 308 2.77 16.31 -16.25
N ALA A 309 2.09 16.29 -17.40
CA ALA A 309 0.98 17.20 -17.68
C ALA A 309 -0.24 16.90 -16.79
N HIS A 310 -0.56 15.62 -16.56
CA HIS A 310 -1.59 15.21 -15.60
C HIS A 310 -1.24 15.68 -14.18
N ARG A 311 0.03 15.53 -13.77
CA ARG A 311 0.51 16.03 -12.47
C ARG A 311 0.30 17.53 -12.34
N ALA A 312 0.76 18.32 -13.32
CA ALA A 312 0.61 19.78 -13.29
C ALA A 312 -0.86 20.20 -13.20
N LEU A 313 -1.77 19.51 -13.90
CA LEU A 313 -3.21 19.74 -13.82
C LEU A 313 -3.79 19.39 -12.44
N LEU A 314 -3.35 18.29 -11.83
CA LEU A 314 -3.74 17.92 -10.48
C LEU A 314 -3.28 18.97 -9.47
N GLU A 315 -2.00 19.35 -9.47
CA GLU A 315 -1.44 20.38 -8.58
C GLU A 315 -2.26 21.68 -8.63
N ALA A 316 -2.56 22.16 -9.83
CA ALA A 316 -3.35 23.37 -10.03
C ALA A 316 -4.81 23.23 -9.55
N SER A 317 -5.35 22.01 -9.53
CA SER A 317 -6.74 21.73 -9.15
C SER A 317 -6.93 21.46 -7.66
N LEU A 318 -5.90 20.97 -6.96
CA LEU A 318 -5.99 20.51 -5.57
C LEU A 318 -6.56 21.56 -4.60
N PRO A 319 -6.16 22.85 -4.61
CA PRO A 319 -6.72 23.83 -3.68
C PRO A 319 -8.24 23.98 -3.81
N ARG A 320 -8.74 24.00 -5.05
CA ARG A 320 -10.18 24.07 -5.32
C ARG A 320 -10.90 22.79 -4.88
N LEU A 321 -10.34 21.62 -5.20
CA LEU A 321 -10.93 20.33 -4.82
C LEU A 321 -10.98 20.16 -3.29
N ALA A 322 -9.94 20.60 -2.58
CA ALA A 322 -9.90 20.63 -1.12
C ALA A 322 -10.95 21.59 -0.53
N GLY A 323 -11.14 22.77 -1.14
CA GLY A 323 -12.22 23.69 -0.76
C GLY A 323 -13.61 23.05 -0.87
N GLN A 324 -13.88 22.33 -1.97
CA GLN A 324 -15.15 21.60 -2.15
C GLN A 324 -15.36 20.50 -1.08
N LEU A 325 -14.28 19.84 -0.65
CA LEU A 325 -14.35 18.88 0.44
C LEU A 325 -14.59 19.57 1.79
N ALA A 326 -13.90 20.67 2.06
CA ALA A 326 -14.08 21.45 3.29
C ALA A 326 -15.52 21.98 3.42
N ASP A 327 -16.07 22.56 2.36
CA ASP A 327 -17.45 23.05 2.31
C ASP A 327 -18.46 21.94 2.61
N ALA A 328 -18.22 20.74 2.06
CA ALA A 328 -19.10 19.60 2.27
C ALA A 328 -18.96 18.96 3.66
N LEU A 329 -17.79 19.10 4.30
CA LEU A 329 -17.54 18.67 5.68
C LEU A 329 -18.18 19.63 6.70
N GLY A 330 -18.44 20.88 6.30
CA GLY A 330 -19.08 21.90 7.14
C GLY A 330 -18.07 22.76 7.92
N PRO A 331 -18.56 23.69 8.77
CA PRO A 331 -17.72 24.72 9.39
C PRO A 331 -16.81 24.21 10.52
N GLU A 332 -17.18 23.11 11.19
CA GLU A 332 -16.42 22.54 12.31
C GLU A 332 -16.32 21.02 12.16
N PRO A 333 -15.59 20.51 11.16
CA PRO A 333 -15.47 19.08 11.00
C PRO A 333 -14.60 18.49 12.11
N GLY A 334 -14.93 17.27 12.52
CA GLY A 334 -14.10 16.49 13.43
C GLY A 334 -12.86 15.93 12.74
N ARG A 335 -12.35 14.81 13.25
CA ARG A 335 -11.26 14.07 12.59
C ARG A 335 -11.75 13.47 11.28
N VAL A 336 -10.98 13.64 10.21
CA VAL A 336 -11.31 13.15 8.87
C VAL A 336 -10.41 11.99 8.50
N LEU A 337 -11.00 10.87 8.08
CA LEU A 337 -10.29 9.79 7.40
C LEU A 337 -10.62 9.86 5.90
N VAL A 338 -9.60 10.05 5.08
CA VAL A 338 -9.71 9.89 3.63
C VAL A 338 -9.28 8.47 3.27
N LEU A 339 -10.24 7.68 2.81
CA LEU A 339 -10.05 6.26 2.49
C LEU A 339 -10.01 6.07 0.97
N GLY A 340 -8.85 5.70 0.44
CA GLY A 340 -8.68 5.22 -0.92
C GLY A 340 -9.21 3.79 -1.10
N SER A 341 -9.19 3.29 -2.35
CA SER A 341 -9.71 1.94 -2.65
C SER A 341 -8.68 1.11 -3.39
N GLU A 342 -8.12 0.12 -2.72
CA GLU A 342 -7.18 -0.84 -3.30
C GLU A 342 -6.04 -0.16 -4.09
N GLU A 343 -6.14 -0.13 -5.43
CA GLU A 343 -5.17 0.48 -6.35
C GLU A 343 -5.31 2.02 -6.44
N LEU A 344 -6.48 2.59 -6.09
CA LEU A 344 -6.75 4.02 -6.06
C LEU A 344 -6.27 4.62 -4.73
N MET A 345 -4.95 4.74 -4.58
CA MET A 345 -4.32 5.33 -3.40
C MET A 345 -3.91 6.79 -3.60
N TYR A 346 -3.36 7.13 -4.76
CA TYR A 346 -2.71 8.41 -4.98
C TYR A 346 -3.66 9.61 -4.97
N ALA A 347 -4.73 9.60 -5.77
CA ALA A 347 -5.68 10.72 -5.79
C ALA A 347 -6.29 11.00 -4.39
N PRO A 348 -6.75 9.99 -3.63
CA PRO A 348 -7.19 10.20 -2.25
C PRO A 348 -6.08 10.71 -1.32
N LEU A 349 -4.84 10.22 -1.44
CA LEU A 349 -3.70 10.74 -0.68
C LEU A 349 -3.45 12.24 -0.97
N ARG A 350 -3.50 12.64 -2.25
CA ARG A 350 -3.30 14.02 -2.68
C ARG A 350 -4.42 14.94 -2.17
N LEU A 351 -5.68 14.48 -2.20
CA LEU A 351 -6.82 15.20 -1.61
C LEU A 351 -6.71 15.31 -0.09
N ALA A 352 -6.31 14.22 0.59
CA ALA A 352 -6.10 14.21 2.03
C ALA A 352 -5.02 15.21 2.46
N ARG A 353 -3.91 15.26 1.72
CA ARG A 353 -2.84 16.22 1.96
C ARG A 353 -3.31 17.66 1.73
N ALA A 354 -4.01 17.93 0.64
CA ALA A 354 -4.53 19.28 0.37
C ALA A 354 -5.56 19.74 1.42
N LEU A 355 -6.37 18.82 1.95
CA LEU A 355 -7.30 19.09 3.05
C LEU A 355 -6.58 19.31 4.39
N GLU A 356 -5.49 18.57 4.65
CA GLU A 356 -4.62 18.78 5.82
C GLU A 356 -3.97 20.17 5.75
N GLU A 357 -3.40 20.52 4.59
CA GLU A 357 -2.76 21.82 4.34
C GLU A 357 -3.73 23.00 4.39
N SER A 358 -5.01 22.80 4.07
CA SER A 358 -6.03 23.86 4.15
C SER A 358 -6.45 24.19 5.59
N GLY A 359 -6.09 23.34 6.57
CA GLY A 359 -6.49 23.51 7.97
C GLY A 359 -7.99 23.36 8.21
N ALA A 360 -8.73 22.74 7.26
CA ALA A 360 -10.19 22.63 7.35
C ALA A 360 -10.64 21.68 8.47
N ALA A 361 -9.82 20.67 8.80
CA ALA A 361 -10.08 19.72 9.87
C ALA A 361 -8.94 19.71 10.90
N PRO A 362 -9.23 19.44 12.18
CA PRO A 362 -8.22 19.36 13.23
C PRO A 362 -7.25 18.19 13.05
N GLU A 363 -7.66 17.14 12.32
CA GLU A 363 -6.81 16.01 11.97
C GLU A 363 -7.32 15.38 10.67
N VAL A 364 -6.40 15.12 9.74
CA VAL A 364 -6.66 14.36 8.53
C VAL A 364 -5.75 13.13 8.52
N ARG A 365 -6.35 11.96 8.32
CA ARG A 365 -5.64 10.69 8.13
C ARG A 365 -5.93 10.14 6.76
N PHE A 366 -4.96 9.44 6.19
CA PHE A 366 -5.09 8.71 4.94
C PHE A 366 -4.97 7.21 5.18
N SER A 367 -5.86 6.44 4.55
CA SER A 367 -5.70 4.99 4.43
C SER A 367 -6.32 4.47 3.13
N THR A 368 -6.31 3.16 2.93
CA THR A 368 -6.95 2.52 1.78
C THR A 368 -7.52 1.17 2.15
N THR A 369 -8.47 0.70 1.37
CA THR A 369 -8.96 -0.68 1.46
C THR A 369 -7.91 -1.66 0.91
N THR A 370 -8.06 -2.93 1.29
CA THR A 370 -7.17 -4.00 0.84
C THR A 370 -7.91 -5.32 0.66
N ARG A 371 -7.33 -6.19 -0.16
CA ARG A 371 -7.76 -7.59 -0.34
C ARG A 371 -7.14 -8.55 0.67
N SER A 372 -6.12 -8.11 1.41
CA SER A 372 -5.36 -8.99 2.29
C SER A 372 -6.09 -9.22 3.62
N PRO A 373 -6.45 -10.47 3.98
CA PRO A 373 -7.12 -10.77 5.25
C PRO A 373 -6.12 -10.80 6.41
N VAL A 374 -5.89 -9.64 7.01
CA VAL A 374 -5.11 -9.45 8.24
C VAL A 374 -5.97 -9.76 9.47
N LEU A 375 -5.36 -10.44 10.44
CA LEU A 375 -5.97 -10.68 11.75
C LEU A 375 -6.08 -9.35 12.49
N ALA A 376 -7.28 -9.02 12.96
CA ALA A 376 -7.52 -7.90 13.87
C ALA A 376 -7.53 -8.41 15.32
N VAL A 377 -6.77 -7.74 16.19
CA VAL A 377 -6.71 -8.03 17.63
C VAL A 377 -6.82 -6.71 18.38
N ASP A 378 -7.88 -6.55 19.19
CA ASP A 378 -8.07 -5.36 20.02
C ASP A 378 -7.12 -5.39 21.24
N ASP A 379 -5.83 -5.23 20.96
CA ASP A 379 -4.75 -5.13 21.92
C ASP A 379 -3.98 -3.83 21.61
N PRO A 380 -3.76 -2.93 22.58
CA PRO A 380 -3.05 -1.67 22.35
C PRO A 380 -1.62 -1.85 21.79
N GLY A 381 -1.00 -3.01 22.00
CA GLY A 381 0.32 -3.33 21.45
C GLY A 381 0.29 -3.88 20.02
N TYR A 382 -0.88 -4.14 19.43
CA TYR A 382 -1.01 -4.77 18.12
C TYR A 382 -1.43 -3.76 17.03
N ALA A 383 -0.93 -3.98 15.81
CA ALA A 383 -1.01 -3.02 14.71
C ALA A 383 -2.44 -2.78 14.20
N ILE A 384 -3.23 -3.85 14.13
CA ILE A 384 -4.55 -3.87 13.49
C ILE A 384 -5.58 -4.25 14.54
N ARG A 385 -6.34 -3.28 15.05
CA ARG A 385 -7.23 -3.53 16.20
C ARG A 385 -8.66 -3.80 15.81
N THR A 386 -9.13 -3.19 14.73
CA THR A 386 -10.47 -3.35 14.17
C THR A 386 -10.40 -3.68 12.68
N ARG A 387 -11.44 -4.37 12.20
CA ARG A 387 -11.64 -4.61 10.77
C ARG A 387 -13.10 -4.37 10.36
N LEU A 388 -13.26 -3.74 9.21
CA LEU A 388 -14.50 -3.73 8.44
C LEU A 388 -14.36 -4.72 7.29
N VAL A 389 -15.35 -5.59 7.14
CA VAL A 389 -15.42 -6.57 6.03
C VAL A 389 -16.60 -6.21 5.14
N PHE A 390 -16.37 -6.15 3.84
CA PHE A 390 -17.39 -5.88 2.82
C PHE A 390 -17.06 -6.61 1.52
N PRO A 391 -18.06 -6.93 0.67
CA PRO A 391 -17.81 -7.61 -0.58
C PRO A 391 -17.02 -6.71 -1.55
N ALA A 392 -16.27 -7.35 -2.45
CA ALA A 392 -15.72 -6.68 -3.63
C ALA A 392 -16.80 -5.87 -4.36
N HIS A 393 -16.45 -4.64 -4.73
CA HIS A 393 -17.29 -3.80 -5.58
C HIS A 393 -17.10 -4.11 -7.07
N ASP A 394 -16.10 -4.94 -7.40
CA ASP A 394 -15.64 -5.27 -8.74
C ASP A 394 -15.52 -6.79 -8.97
N THR A 395 -15.17 -7.17 -10.20
CA THR A 395 -14.92 -8.56 -10.62
C THR A 395 -13.43 -8.79 -10.83
N PRO A 396 -12.63 -8.96 -9.76
CA PRO A 396 -11.19 -9.16 -9.92
C PRO A 396 -10.91 -10.57 -10.47
N ALA A 397 -9.72 -10.77 -11.04
CA ALA A 397 -9.34 -12.05 -11.66
C ALA A 397 -9.28 -13.24 -10.66
N ASP A 398 -9.11 -12.96 -9.37
CA ASP A 398 -9.11 -13.93 -8.28
C ASP A 398 -10.52 -14.28 -7.75
N GLY A 399 -11.58 -13.75 -8.37
CA GLY A 399 -12.98 -14.06 -8.06
C GLY A 399 -13.64 -13.11 -7.05
N PRO A 400 -14.95 -13.26 -6.78
CA PRO A 400 -15.62 -12.48 -5.75
C PRO A 400 -14.94 -12.75 -4.40
N GLY A 401 -14.51 -11.70 -3.72
CA GLY A 401 -13.79 -11.82 -2.47
C GLY A 401 -14.10 -10.67 -1.53
N ASP A 402 -13.83 -10.89 -0.25
CA ASP A 402 -13.94 -9.84 0.75
C ASP A 402 -12.91 -8.74 0.50
N ARG A 403 -13.25 -7.56 1.00
CA ARG A 403 -12.42 -6.38 1.09
C ARG A 403 -12.40 -5.93 2.53
N TYR A 404 -11.28 -5.37 2.90
CA TYR A 404 -11.00 -5.00 4.28
C TYR A 404 -10.62 -3.53 4.35
N ALA A 405 -11.14 -2.86 5.37
CA ALA A 405 -10.58 -1.62 5.90
C ALA A 405 -10.21 -1.86 7.36
N TYR A 406 -9.08 -1.31 7.79
CA TYR A 406 -8.47 -1.61 9.08
C TYR A 406 -8.24 -0.35 9.91
N ASN A 407 -8.44 -0.52 11.22
CA ASN A 407 -7.59 -0.06 12.34
C ASN A 407 -8.34 -0.03 13.66
#